data_AF-A0A2W7PA45-F1
#
_entry.id   AF-A0A2W7PA45-F1
#
_cell.length_a   1.000
_cell.length_b   1.000
_cell.length_c   1.000
_cell.angle_alpha   90.00
_cell.angle_beta   90.00
_cell.angle_gamma   90.00
#
_symmetry.space_group_name_H-M   'P 1'
#
loop_
_entity.id
_entity.type
_entity.pdbx_description
1 polymer ?
#
loop_
_entity_poly.entity_id
_entity_poly.type
_entity_poly.pdbx_seq_one_letter_code
_entity_poly.pdbx_strand_id
1 'polypeptide(L)'
;MTEDTLLQLMTEVEKEDPIDYADLPFDDAALRRLACRLIAERSSELEASGLPVEALLATMWASTAKLVLENLVLNARLLTLQGQPDDARALIERIARQSRGDA
;
A
#
# COMPACT_ATOMS: atom_id res chain seq x y z
N MET A 1 -1.12 12.79 -12.98
CA MET A 1 0.19 12.29 -12.44
C MET A 1 0.85 11.35 -13.46
N THR A 2 2.18 11.37 -13.69
CA THR A 2 2.85 10.42 -14.63
C THR A 2 3.50 9.22 -13.92
N GLU A 3 3.74 8.12 -14.65
CA GLU A 3 4.43 6.91 -14.13
C GLU A 3 5.81 7.26 -13.54
N ASP A 4 6.63 8.03 -14.27
CA ASP A 4 7.98 8.38 -13.85
C ASP A 4 8.00 9.25 -12.59
N THR A 5 7.10 10.24 -12.50
CA THR A 5 6.98 11.09 -11.31
C THR A 5 6.55 10.25 -10.09
N LEU A 6 5.60 9.33 -10.28
CA LEU A 6 5.14 8.47 -9.19
C LEU A 6 6.23 7.49 -8.74
N LEU A 7 7.01 6.94 -9.68
CA LEU A 7 8.14 6.06 -9.37
C LEU A 7 9.22 6.78 -8.57
N GLN A 8 9.53 8.03 -8.94
CA GLN A 8 10.48 8.85 -8.19
C GLN A 8 9.97 9.10 -6.77
N LEU A 9 8.71 9.52 -6.61
CA LEU A 9 8.11 9.76 -5.30
C LEU A 9 8.08 8.50 -4.43
N MET A 10 7.69 7.35 -5.01
CA MET A 10 7.66 6.08 -4.32
C MET A 10 9.06 5.66 -3.86
N THR A 11 10.08 5.87 -4.69
CA THR A 11 11.48 5.56 -4.33
C THR A 11 11.95 6.40 -3.14
N GLU A 12 11.54 7.66 -3.02
CA GLU A 12 11.87 8.47 -1.84
C GLU A 12 11.16 7.98 -0.58
N VAL A 13 9.88 7.60 -0.67
CA VAL A 13 9.13 7.01 0.46
C VAL A 13 9.79 5.71 0.92
N GLU A 14 10.21 4.84 0.00
CA GLU A 14 10.87 3.58 0.32
C GLU A 14 12.24 3.74 1.00
N LYS A 15 12.88 4.92 0.94
CA LYS A 15 14.11 5.16 1.72
C LYS A 15 13.83 5.22 3.22
N GLU A 16 12.65 5.69 3.60
CA GLU A 16 12.23 5.79 5.00
C GLU A 16 11.55 4.49 5.47
N ASP A 17 10.81 3.82 4.58
CA ASP A 17 10.11 2.56 4.86
C ASP A 17 10.32 1.55 3.70
N PRO A 18 11.42 0.76 3.73
CA PRO A 18 11.75 -0.15 2.65
C PRO A 18 10.79 -1.34 2.60
N ILE A 19 10.39 -1.72 1.39
CA ILE A 19 9.57 -2.91 1.16
C ILE A 19 10.46 -4.16 1.20
N ASP A 20 10.09 -5.13 2.03
CA ASP A 20 10.68 -6.47 2.04
C ASP A 20 9.99 -7.36 0.99
N TYR A 21 10.70 -7.66 -0.10
CA TYR A 21 10.22 -8.53 -1.17
C TYR A 21 10.44 -10.02 -0.87
N ALA A 22 11.09 -10.37 0.26
CA ALA A 22 11.47 -11.72 0.62
C ALA A 22 12.20 -12.44 -0.54
N ASP A 23 11.95 -13.75 -0.71
CA ASP A 23 12.49 -14.56 -1.81
C ASP A 23 11.48 -14.69 -2.97
N LEU A 24 10.69 -13.64 -3.23
CA LEU A 24 9.70 -13.70 -4.30
C LEU A 24 10.38 -13.81 -5.69
N PRO A 25 9.85 -14.62 -6.62
CA PRO A 25 10.48 -14.89 -7.92
C PRO A 25 10.22 -13.78 -8.94
N PHE A 26 10.37 -12.51 -8.55
CA PHE A 26 10.08 -11.35 -9.36
C PHE A 26 11.21 -10.32 -9.29
N ASP A 27 11.28 -9.45 -10.29
CA ASP A 27 12.17 -8.29 -10.27
C ASP A 27 11.48 -7.12 -9.56
N ASP A 28 12.05 -6.69 -8.43
CA ASP A 28 11.52 -5.60 -7.62
C ASP A 28 11.39 -4.30 -8.41
N ALA A 29 12.32 -4.01 -9.33
CA ALA A 29 12.27 -2.79 -10.14
C ALA A 29 11.11 -2.86 -11.15
N ALA A 30 10.88 -4.03 -11.75
CA ALA A 30 9.74 -4.26 -12.63
C ALA A 30 8.40 -4.17 -11.87
N LEU A 31 8.33 -4.72 -10.65
CA LEU A 31 7.14 -4.65 -9.80
C LEU A 31 6.80 -3.20 -9.41
N ARG A 32 7.82 -2.41 -9.02
CA ARG A 32 7.66 -0.98 -8.73
C ARG A 32 7.07 -0.23 -9.91
N ARG A 33 7.64 -0.40 -11.11
CA ARG A 33 7.13 0.24 -12.34
C ARG A 33 5.70 -0.17 -12.64
N LEU A 34 5.39 -1.46 -12.51
CA LEU A 34 4.03 -1.96 -12.73
C LEU A 34 3.03 -1.28 -11.77
N ALA A 35 3.35 -1.19 -10.48
CA ALA A 35 2.51 -0.52 -9.50
C ALA A 35 2.33 0.98 -9.85
N CYS A 36 3.41 1.69 -10.18
CA CYS A 36 3.34 3.09 -10.57
C CYS A 36 2.51 3.32 -11.82
N ARG A 37 2.64 2.45 -12.83
CA ARG A 37 1.83 2.53 -14.05
C ARG A 37 0.35 2.40 -13.76
N LEU A 38 -0.04 1.36 -13.02
CA LEU A 38 -1.43 1.10 -12.68
C LEU A 38 -2.06 2.28 -11.94
N ILE A 39 -1.33 2.89 -11.00
CA ILE A 39 -1.83 4.05 -10.26
C ILE A 39 -1.84 5.32 -11.11
N ALA A 40 -0.84 5.55 -11.98
CA ALA A 40 -0.82 6.70 -12.88
C ALA A 40 -1.98 6.66 -13.90
N GLU A 41 -2.30 5.47 -14.43
CA GLU A 41 -3.48 5.25 -15.28
C GLU A 41 -4.77 5.58 -14.53
N ARG A 42 -4.96 5.04 -13.31
CA ARG A 42 -6.12 5.35 -12.46
C ARG A 42 -6.23 6.82 -12.09
N SER A 43 -5.11 7.47 -11.78
CA SER A 43 -5.06 8.91 -11.50
C SER A 43 -5.54 9.71 -12.70
N SER A 44 -5.12 9.33 -13.91
CA SER A 44 -5.53 10.00 -15.14
C SER A 44 -7.03 9.82 -15.42
N GLU A 45 -7.58 8.63 -15.19
CA GLU A 45 -9.03 8.37 -15.28
C GLU A 45 -9.83 9.21 -14.28
N LEU A 46 -9.35 9.31 -13.04
CA LEU A 46 -9.98 10.10 -11.98
C LEU A 46 -9.90 11.60 -12.28
N GLU A 47 -8.75 12.12 -12.69
CA GLU A 47 -8.58 13.52 -13.11
C GLU A 47 -9.52 13.86 -14.30
N ALA A 48 -9.70 12.94 -15.24
CA ALA A 48 -10.60 13.12 -16.39
C ALA A 48 -12.10 13.00 -16.06
N SER A 49 -12.47 12.48 -14.88
CA SER A 49 -13.87 12.27 -14.49
C SER A 49 -14.66 13.56 -14.25
N GLY A 50 -13.98 14.71 -14.13
CA GLY A 50 -14.61 16.00 -13.83
C GLY A 50 -15.09 16.15 -12.38
N LEU A 51 -14.71 15.23 -11.49
CA LEU A 51 -14.99 15.34 -10.06
C LEU A 51 -14.26 16.54 -9.44
N PRO A 52 -14.85 17.20 -8.44
CA PRO A 52 -14.16 18.22 -7.67
C PRO A 52 -12.97 17.62 -6.90
N VAL A 53 -11.96 18.44 -6.62
CA VAL A 53 -10.69 18.01 -6.00
C VAL A 53 -10.93 17.30 -4.67
N GLU A 54 -11.90 17.75 -3.88
CA GLU A 54 -12.25 17.14 -2.59
C GLU A 54 -12.78 15.71 -2.76
N ALA A 55 -13.54 15.44 -3.82
CA ALA A 55 -14.04 14.10 -4.13
C ALA A 55 -12.93 13.19 -4.66
N LEU A 56 -11.98 13.73 -5.42
CA LEU A 56 -10.77 13.01 -5.84
C LEU A 56 -9.93 12.60 -4.64
N LEU A 57 -9.68 13.54 -3.71
CA LEU A 57 -8.95 13.28 -2.47
C LEU A 57 -9.66 12.24 -1.60
N ALA A 58 -10.98 12.35 -1.44
CA ALA A 58 -11.77 11.37 -0.71
C ALA A 58 -11.66 9.96 -1.33
N THR A 59 -11.68 9.87 -2.67
CA THR A 59 -11.52 8.61 -3.40
C THR A 59 -10.12 8.01 -3.19
N MET A 60 -9.08 8.85 -3.23
CA MET A 60 -7.71 8.43 -2.94
C MET A 60 -7.55 7.94 -1.50
N TRP A 61 -8.07 8.67 -0.51
CA TRP A 61 -8.02 8.25 0.90
C TRP A 61 -8.76 6.95 1.16
N ALA A 62 -9.95 6.77 0.57
CA ALA A 62 -10.71 5.53 0.66
C ALA A 62 -9.92 4.35 0.04
N SER A 63 -9.28 4.59 -1.11
CA SER A 63 -8.45 3.58 -1.78
C SER A 63 -7.23 3.21 -0.94
N THR A 64 -6.53 4.19 -0.36
CA THR A 64 -5.41 3.95 0.55
C THR A 64 -5.83 3.17 1.79
N ALA A 65 -6.94 3.55 2.44
CA ALA A 65 -7.47 2.83 3.60
C ALA A 65 -7.81 1.37 3.27
N LYS A 66 -8.40 1.13 2.08
CA LYS A 66 -8.68 -0.21 1.59
C LYS A 66 -7.40 -1.03 1.37
N LEU A 67 -6.39 -0.45 0.73
CA LEU A 67 -5.12 -1.15 0.49
C LEU A 67 -4.40 -1.51 1.79
N VAL A 68 -4.42 -0.60 2.78
CA VAL A 68 -3.92 -0.89 4.13
C VAL A 68 -4.67 -2.07 4.74
N LEU A 69 -6.02 -2.07 4.70
CA LEU A 69 -6.81 -3.17 5.22
C LEU A 69 -6.52 -4.50 4.50
N GLU A 70 -6.41 -4.49 3.17
CA GLU A 70 -6.06 -5.67 2.39
C GLU A 70 -4.69 -6.22 2.76
N ASN A 71 -3.69 -5.34 2.93
CA ASN A 71 -2.36 -5.73 3.37
C ASN A 71 -2.36 -6.35 4.78
N LEU A 72 -3.09 -5.75 5.74
CA LEU A 72 -3.24 -6.31 7.08
C LEU A 72 -3.85 -7.71 7.06
N VAL A 73 -4.92 -7.90 6.28
CA VAL A 73 -5.59 -9.20 6.15
C VAL A 73 -4.68 -10.22 5.46
N LEU A 74 -3.93 -9.83 4.43
CA LEU A 74 -2.97 -10.71 3.75
C LEU A 74 -1.87 -11.16 4.70
N ASN A 75 -1.28 -10.24 5.47
CA ASN A 75 -0.26 -10.57 6.46
C ASN A 75 -0.79 -11.52 7.55
N ALA A 76 -1.98 -11.25 8.08
CA ALA A 76 -2.61 -12.15 9.06
C ALA A 76 -2.88 -13.55 8.49
N ARG A 77 -3.31 -13.63 7.21
CA ARG A 77 -3.51 -14.90 6.51
C ARG A 77 -2.21 -15.66 6.30
N LEU A 78 -1.14 -14.96 5.92
CA LEU A 78 0.18 -15.57 5.71
C LEU A 78 0.72 -16.22 6.99
N LEU A 79 0.65 -15.50 8.12
CA LEU A 79 1.02 -16.05 9.44
C LEU A 79 0.16 -17.26 9.82
N THR A 80 -1.14 -17.20 9.54
CA THR A 80 -2.05 -18.33 9.80
C THR A 80 -1.67 -19.56 8.96
N LEU A 81 -1.35 -19.38 7.67
CA LEU A 81 -0.93 -20.46 6.77
C LEU A 81 0.43 -21.06 7.14
N GLN A 82 1.30 -20.27 7.79
CA GLN A 82 2.58 -20.73 8.34
C GLN A 82 2.43 -21.48 9.69
N GLY A 83 1.20 -21.64 10.19
CA GLY A 83 0.93 -22.31 11.46
C GLY A 83 1.11 -21.40 12.69
N GLN A 84 1.09 -20.08 12.49
CA GLN A 84 1.28 -19.06 13.53
C GLN A 84 0.03 -18.17 13.71
N PRO A 85 -1.15 -18.73 14.03
CA PRO A 85 -2.39 -17.94 14.15
C PRO A 85 -2.36 -16.93 15.32
N ASP A 86 -1.64 -17.24 16.40
CA ASP A 86 -1.52 -16.32 17.54
C ASP A 86 -0.68 -15.07 17.19
N ASP A 87 0.34 -15.24 16.32
CA ASP A 87 1.15 -14.12 15.83
C ASP A 87 0.34 -13.21 14.90
N ALA A 88 -0.60 -13.76 14.12
CA ALA A 88 -1.52 -12.97 13.31
C ALA A 88 -2.37 -12.03 14.18
N ARG A 89 -2.86 -12.53 15.32
CA ARG A 89 -3.62 -11.71 16.27
C ARG A 89 -2.73 -10.67 16.95
N ALA A 90 -1.55 -11.06 17.41
CA ALA A 90 -0.60 -10.16 18.06
C ALA A 90 -0.17 -9.01 17.12
N LEU A 91 -0.01 -9.28 15.81
CA LEU A 91 0.28 -8.26 14.79
C LEU A 91 -0.81 -7.19 14.74
N ILE A 92 -2.07 -7.59 14.64
CA ILE A 92 -3.21 -6.65 14.55
C ILE A 92 -3.34 -5.83 15.84
N GLU A 93 -3.19 -6.47 17.01
CA GLU A 93 -3.24 -5.78 18.31
C GLU A 93 -2.08 -4.79 18.48
N ARG A 94 -0.89 -5.10 17.95
CA ARG A 94 0.25 -4.18 17.95
C ARG A 94 -0.02 -2.94 17.08
N ILE A 95 -0.52 -3.14 15.86
CA ILE A 95 -0.83 -2.04 14.93
C ILE A 95 -1.94 -1.15 15.49
N ALA A 96 -2.97 -1.75 16.10
CA ALA A 96 -4.04 -1.01 16.76
C ALA A 96 -3.57 -0.17 17.96
N ARG A 97 -2.48 -0.57 18.64
CA ARG A 97 -1.86 0.24 19.71
C ARG A 97 -1.03 1.40 19.14
N GLN A 98 -0.25 1.14 18.10
CA GLN A 98 0.55 2.19 17.42
C GLN A 98 -0.33 3.30 16.86
N SER A 99 -1.50 2.96 16.30
CA SER A 99 -2.44 3.96 15.78
C SER A 99 -3.09 4.85 16.85
N ARG A 100 -3.03 4.46 18.13
CA ARG A 100 -3.61 5.24 19.26
C ARG A 100 -2.63 6.27 19.84
N GLY A 101 -1.37 6.27 19.42
CA GLY A 101 -0.36 7.23 19.87
C GLY A 101 0.33 6.88 21.19
N ASP A 102 0.24 5.62 21.66
CA ASP A 102 0.89 5.16 22.90
C ASP A 102 2.32 4.62 22.66
N ALA A 103 3.11 5.30 21.83
CA ALA A 103 4.52 4.94 21.56
C ALA A 103 5.48 6.01 22.10
#